data_AF-A0A531N4J8-F1
#
_entry.id   AF-A0A531N4J8-F1
#
_cell.length_a   1.000
_cell.length_b   1.000
_cell.length_c   1.000
_cell.angle_alpha   90.00
_cell.angle_beta   90.00
_cell.angle_gamma   90.00
#
_symmetry.space_group_name_H-M   'P 1'
#
loop_
_entity.id
_entity.type
_entity.pdbx_description
1 polymer ?
#
loop_
_entity_poly.entity_id
_entity_poly.type
_entity_poly.pdbx_seq_one_letter_code
_entity_poly.pdbx_strand_id
1 'polypeptide(L)' 'MTFRLIFLGTSASVPSAERNHPALLVEAGSQRVLVDCGEGTQRQLLRSGAGFRRLDRLLLT' A
#
# COMPACT_ATOMS: atom_id res chain seq x y z
N MET A 1 -2.05 3.55 -21.03
CA MET A 1 -2.56 3.52 -19.64
C MET A 1 -1.41 3.16 -18.71
N THR A 2 -1.28 3.84 -17.58
CA THR A 2 -0.21 3.58 -16.60
C THR A 2 -0.60 2.47 -15.64
N PHE A 3 0.37 1.59 -15.34
CA PHE A 3 0.28 0.58 -14.29
C PHE A 3 1.47 0.74 -13.35
N ARG A 4 1.22 0.86 -12.05
CA ARG A 4 2.25 1.13 -11.05
C ARG A 4 1.99 0.35 -9.76
N LEU A 5 3.06 -0.17 -9.17
CA LEU A 5 3.06 -0.84 -7.88
C LEU A 5 3.84 0.00 -6.88
N ILE A 6 3.28 0.22 -5.70
CA ILE A 6 3.97 0.85 -4.57
C ILE A 6 3.92 -0.10 -3.38
N PHE A 7 5.07 -0.65 -3.02
CA PHE A 7 5.21 -1.46 -1.82
C PHE A 7 5.24 -0.54 -0.60
N LEU A 8 4.19 -0.61 0.21
CA LEU A 8 4.04 0.16 1.44
C LEU A 8 4.61 -0.61 2.64
N GLY A 9 4.55 -1.94 2.58
CA GLY A 9 5.30 -2.81 3.46
C GLY A 9 5.44 -4.21 2.87
N THR A 10 6.49 -4.90 3.28
CA THR A 10 6.91 -6.17 2.67
C THR A 10 7.33 -7.21 3.70
N SER A 11 7.36 -6.89 4.99
CA SER A 11 7.76 -7.87 6.02
C SER A 11 6.70 -8.96 6.17
N ALA A 12 7.11 -10.13 6.64
CA ALA A 12 6.20 -11.22 7.01
C ALA A 12 6.13 -11.34 8.53
N SER A 13 4.93 -11.58 9.06
CA SER A 13 4.60 -11.77 10.49
C SER A 13 4.97 -10.61 11.42
N VAL A 14 6.26 -10.31 11.58
CA VAL A 14 6.77 -9.28 12.48
C VAL A 14 7.42 -8.18 11.65
N PRO A 15 7.09 -6.90 11.87
CA PRO A 15 7.72 -5.79 11.15
C PRO A 15 9.13 -5.55 11.71
N SER A 16 9.98 -4.91 10.90
CA SER A 16 11.26 -4.37 11.35
C SER A 16 11.28 -2.85 11.25
N ALA A 17 12.35 -2.22 11.74
CA ALA A 17 12.55 -0.79 11.57
C ALA A 17 12.56 -0.36 10.09
N GLU A 18 13.00 -1.25 9.19
CA GLU A 18 13.13 -0.99 7.76
C GLU A 18 11.94 -1.49 6.93
N ARG A 19 11.20 -2.49 7.42
CA ARG A 19 10.11 -3.15 6.67
C ARG A 19 8.84 -3.24 7.50
N ASN A 20 7.79 -2.53 7.08
CA ASN A 20 6.46 -2.61 7.70
C ASN A 20 5.74 -3.91 7.31
N HIS A 21 4.63 -4.17 8.00
CA HIS A 21 3.68 -5.23 7.64
C HIS A 21 3.20 -5.13 6.18
N PRO A 22 2.71 -6.23 5.58
CA PRO A 22 2.30 -6.26 4.18
C PRO A 22 1.26 -5.19 3.85
N ALA A 23 1.54 -4.44 2.78
CA ALA A 23 0.60 -3.57 2.10
C ALA A 23 1.16 -3.17 0.73
N LEU A 24 0.33 -3.27 -0.31
CA LEU A 24 0.68 -2.94 -1.69
C LEU A 24 -0.39 -2.04 -2.28
N LEU A 25 0.00 -0.85 -2.74
CA LEU A 25 -0.86 -0.02 -3.58
C LEU A 25 -0.63 -0.38 -5.05
N VAL A 26 -1.72 -0.76 -5.72
CA VAL A 26 -1.79 -0.95 -7.17
C VAL A 26 -2.50 0.24 -7.78
N GLU A 27 -1.87 0.90 -8.74
CA GLU A 27 -2.49 1.95 -9.54
C GLU A 27 -2.58 1.49 -10.99
N ALA A 28 -3.81 1.38 -11.51
CA ALA A 28 -4.10 0.90 -12.84
C ALA A 28 -5.07 1.87 -13.53
N GLY A 29 -4.54 2.73 -14.41
CA GLY A 29 -5.32 3.81 -15.01
C GLY A 29 -5.87 4.76 -13.95
N SER A 30 -7.20 4.87 -13.84
CA SER A 30 -7.85 5.69 -12.82
C SER A 30 -8.15 4.96 -11.51
N GLN A 31 -7.86 3.65 -11.45
CA GLN A 31 -8.17 2.81 -10.30
C GLN A 31 -6.97 2.75 -9.35
N ARG A 32 -7.23 2.86 -8.05
CA ARG A 32 -6.27 2.59 -6.97
C ARG A 32 -6.82 1.51 -6.06
N VAL A 33 -6.10 0.40 -5.98
CA VAL A 33 -6.45 -0.74 -5.13
C VAL A 33 -5.36 -0.94 -4.09
N LEU A 34 -5.73 -1.00 -2.83
CA LEU A 34 -4.83 -1.41 -1.75
C LEU A 34 -5.03 -2.91 -1.49
N VAL A 35 -3.94 -3.68 -1.56
CA VAL A 35 -3.91 -5.09 -1.21
C VAL A 35 -3.20 -5.22 0.13
N ASP A 36 -3.89 -5.82 1.09
CA ASP A 36 -3.59 -5.84 2.52
C ASP A 36 -3.51 -4.44 3.16
N CYS A 37 -3.65 -4.39 4.48
CA CYS A 37 -3.57 -3.16 5.25
C CYS A 37 -2.92 -3.41 6.60
N GLY A 38 -1.68 -3.90 6.58
CA GLY A 38 -0.89 -4.11 7.78
C GLY A 38 -0.71 -2.85 8.62
N GLU A 39 -0.34 -3.01 9.89
CA GLU A 39 -0.13 -1.87 10.79
C GLU A 39 0.86 -0.86 10.18
N GLY A 40 0.50 0.42 10.22
CA GLY A 40 1.33 1.51 9.71
C GLY A 40 1.17 1.80 8.21
N THR A 41 0.34 1.05 7.48
CA THR A 41 0.04 1.29 6.04
C THR A 41 -0.31 2.75 5.76
N GLN A 42 -1.13 3.36 6.63
CA GLN A 42 -1.50 4.77 6.53
C GLN A 42 -0.28 5.71 6.50
N ARG A 43 0.72 5.44 7.34
CA ARG A 43 1.94 6.25 7.42
C ARG A 43 2.80 6.06 6.17
N GLN A 44 2.85 4.84 5.64
CA GLN A 44 3.61 4.53 4.43
C GLN A 44 2.97 5.11 3.17
N LEU A 45 1.63 5.20 3.11
CA LEU A 45 0.91 5.91 2.05
C LEU A 45 1.27 7.39 1.99
N LEU A 46 1.38 8.04 3.15
CA LEU A 46 1.82 9.44 3.22
C LEU A 46 3.30 9.58 2.81
N ARG A 47 4.18 8.72 3.34
CA ARG A 47 5.62 8.75 3.03
C ARG A 47 5.95 8.48 1.56
N SER A 48 5.15 7.66 0.88
CA SER A 48 5.33 7.37 -0.55
C SER A 48 4.88 8.52 -1.47
N GLY A 49 4.23 9.56 -0.93
CA GLY A 49 3.67 10.66 -1.71
C GLY A 49 2.38 10.32 -2.46
N ALA A 50 1.92 9.06 -2.42
CA ALA A 50 0.68 8.64 -3.08
C ALA A 50 -0.57 9.14 -2.35
N GLY A 51 -0.49 9.30 -1.02
CA GLY A 51 -1.59 9.76 -0.17
C GLY A 51 -2.83 8.86 -0.21
N PHE A 52 -3.90 9.28 0.46
CA PHE A 52 -5.14 8.49 0.64
C PHE A 52 -6.24 8.75 -0.38
N ARG A 53 -6.10 9.79 -1.21
CA ARG A 53 -7.21 10.24 -2.05
C ARG A 53 -7.54 9.20 -3.13
N ARG A 54 -8.82 8.93 -3.34
CA ARG A 54 -9.33 8.01 -4.38
C ARG A 54 -8.79 6.59 -4.24
N LEU A 55 -8.81 6.03 -3.03
CA LEU A 55 -8.58 4.60 -2.84
C LEU A 55 -9.91 3.89 -3.13
N ASP A 56 -10.00 3.16 -4.24
CA ASP A 56 -11.28 2.63 -4.76
C ASP A 56 -11.67 1.31 -4.10
N ARG A 57 -10.68 0.48 -3.78
CA ARG A 57 -10.88 -0.84 -3.18
C ARG A 57 -9.77 -1.15 -2.19
N LEU A 58 -10.14 -1.87 -1.13
CA LEU A 58 -9.24 -2.55 -0.22
C LEU A 58 -9.52 -4.06 -0.34
N LEU A 59 -8.48 -4.84 -0.62
CA LEU A 59 -8.53 -6.30 -0.69
C LEU A 59 -7.72 -6.85 0.48
N LEU A 60 -8.29 -7.80 1.23
CA LEU A 60 -7.61 -8.49 2.34
C LEU A 60 -7.43 -9.96 1.97
N THR A 61 -6.24 -10.50 2.23
CA THR A 61 -5.92 -11.93 2.05
C THR A 61 -6.33 -12.80 3.23
#